data_AF-A0A7H0JWN3-F1
#
_entry.id   AF-A0A7H0JWN3-F1
#
_cell.length_a   1.000
_cell.length_b   1.000
_cell.length_c   1.000
_cell.angle_alpha   90.00
_cell.angle_beta   90.00
_cell.angle_gamma   90.00
#
_symmetry.space_group_name_H-M   'P 1'
#
loop_
_entity.id
_entity.type
_entity.pdbx_description
1 polymer ?
#
loop_
_entity_poly.entity_id
_entity_poly.type
_entity_poly.pdbx_seq_one_letter_code
_entity_poly.pdbx_strand_id
1 'polypeptide(L)'
;MSDSLAASVLRSVKARGDDIGEKDQALVDLAVRYALQIDAGINAGGQAATKALYLGPHLVKALERLGCTPVVVKEEGQKSSGNPGGPVVDELSALRSRHRGGA
;
A
#
# COMPACT_ATOMS: atom_id res chain seq x y z
N MET A 1 26.46 -8.09 -0.47
CA MET A 1 25.29 -7.19 -0.56
C MET A 1 24.51 -7.34 0.73
N SER A 2 23.97 -6.26 1.31
CA SER A 2 23.07 -6.36 2.46
C SER A 2 21.79 -7.10 2.05
N ASP A 3 21.34 -8.04 2.89
CA ASP A 3 20.04 -8.74 2.74
C ASP A 3 18.85 -7.91 3.26
N SER A 4 19.04 -6.59 3.45
CA SER A 4 17.97 -5.70 3.91
C SER A 4 16.88 -5.50 2.85
N LEU A 5 15.65 -5.23 3.31
CA LEU A 5 14.54 -4.92 2.41
C LEU A 5 14.82 -3.67 1.57
N ALA A 6 15.48 -2.67 2.17
CA ALA A 6 15.89 -1.47 1.42
C ALA A 6 16.84 -1.80 0.26
N ALA A 7 17.78 -2.73 0.44
CA ALA A 7 18.66 -3.17 -0.63
C ALA A 7 17.89 -3.90 -1.74
N SER A 8 16.86 -4.69 -1.37
CA SER A 8 15.96 -5.33 -2.34
C SER A 8 15.16 -4.32 -3.15
N VAL A 9 14.62 -3.27 -2.52
CA VAL A 9 13.91 -2.18 -3.21
C VAL A 9 14.83 -1.50 -4.22
N LEU A 10 16.04 -1.12 -3.81
CA LEU A 10 17.00 -0.48 -4.71
C LEU A 10 17.41 -1.37 -5.89
N ARG A 11 17.56 -2.68 -5.68
CA ARG A 11 17.81 -3.62 -6.78
C ARG A 11 16.64 -3.66 -7.77
N SER A 12 15.41 -3.66 -7.28
CA SER A 12 14.21 -3.65 -8.13
C SER A 12 14.09 -2.35 -8.94
N VAL A 13 14.32 -1.20 -8.29
CA VAL A 13 14.32 0.12 -8.97
C VAL A 13 15.42 0.16 -10.03
N LYS A 14 16.64 -0.29 -9.69
CA LYS A 14 17.75 -0.36 -10.65
C LYS A 14 17.45 -1.27 -11.84
N ALA A 15 16.75 -2.38 -11.62
CA ALA A 15 16.37 -3.31 -12.69
C ALA A 15 15.40 -2.70 -13.72
N ARG A 16 14.72 -1.60 -13.38
CA ARG A 16 13.88 -0.85 -14.34
C ARG A 16 14.68 0.03 -15.29
N GLY A 17 15.95 0.30 -15.01
CA GLY A 17 16.82 1.07 -15.90
C GLY A 17 16.24 2.45 -16.21
N ASP A 18 16.17 2.77 -17.51
CA ASP A 18 15.78 4.09 -18.02
C ASP A 18 14.29 4.44 -17.81
N ASP A 19 13.46 3.48 -17.38
CA ASP A 19 12.05 3.73 -17.08
C ASP A 19 11.84 4.58 -15.82
N ILE A 20 12.83 4.62 -14.93
CA ILE A 20 12.82 5.41 -13.69
C ILE A 20 13.69 6.64 -13.90
N GLY A 21 13.07 7.82 -13.86
CA GLY A 21 13.76 9.09 -14.03
C GLY A 21 13.76 9.94 -12.76
N GLU A 22 14.35 11.13 -12.86
CA GLU A 22 14.41 12.11 -11.76
C GLU A 22 13.02 12.47 -11.20
N LYS A 23 12.00 12.50 -12.07
CA LYS A 23 10.60 12.76 -11.68
C LYS A 23 10.04 11.72 -10.69
N ASP A 24 10.60 10.52 -10.67
CA ASP A 24 10.14 9.40 -9.84
C ASP A 24 10.90 9.33 -8.51
N GLN A 25 11.95 10.15 -8.32
CA GLN A 25 12.87 10.07 -7.19
C GLN A 25 12.16 10.19 -5.84
N ALA A 26 11.17 11.08 -5.71
CA ALA A 26 10.41 11.23 -4.47
C ALA A 26 9.67 9.94 -4.08
N LEU A 27 9.19 9.17 -5.08
CA LEU A 27 8.52 7.89 -4.84
C LEU A 27 9.53 6.78 -4.54
N VAL A 28 10.71 6.80 -5.17
CA VAL A 28 11.83 5.92 -4.83
C VAL A 28 12.26 6.12 -3.38
N ASP A 29 12.47 7.36 -2.96
CA ASP A 29 12.87 7.71 -1.60
C ASP A 29 11.82 7.26 -0.57
N LEU A 30 10.52 7.42 -0.90
CA LEU A 30 9.43 6.95 -0.06
C LEU A 30 9.42 5.42 0.07
N ALA A 31 9.61 4.68 -1.03
CA ALA A 31 9.70 3.23 -1.00
C ALA A 31 10.87 2.74 -0.15
N VAL A 32 12.05 3.37 -0.29
CA VAL A 32 13.24 3.08 0.53
C VAL A 32 12.97 3.38 2.00
N ARG A 33 12.29 4.48 2.32
CA ARG A 33 11.94 4.82 3.71
C ARG A 33 11.01 3.80 4.36
N TYR A 34 10.01 3.31 3.64
CA TYR A 34 9.16 2.23 4.15
C TYR A 34 9.96 0.96 4.41
N ALA A 35 10.83 0.58 3.48
CA ALA A 35 11.68 -0.60 3.63
C ALA A 35 12.62 -0.49 4.85
N LEU A 36 13.29 0.65 5.05
CA LEU A 36 14.13 0.91 6.22
C LEU A 36 13.35 0.83 7.54
N GLN A 37 12.12 1.36 7.56
CA GLN A 37 11.27 1.31 8.75
C GLN A 37 10.80 -0.12 9.05
N ILE A 38 10.56 -0.92 8.01
CA ILE A 38 10.24 -2.34 8.15
C ILE A 38 11.43 -3.09 8.73
N ASP A 39 12.62 -2.96 8.14
CA ASP A 39 13.85 -3.60 8.62
C ASP A 39 14.10 -3.23 10.09
N ALA A 40 14.00 -1.94 10.44
CA ALA A 40 14.18 -1.46 11.82
C ALA A 40 13.16 -2.07 12.79
N GLY A 41 11.88 -2.15 12.40
CA GLY A 41 10.83 -2.73 13.24
C GLY A 41 10.97 -4.24 13.43
N ILE A 42 11.35 -4.97 12.37
CA ILE A 42 11.63 -6.42 12.46
C ILE A 42 12.81 -6.68 13.41
N ASN A 43 13.90 -5.91 13.29
CA ASN A 43 15.06 -6.05 14.17
C ASN A 43 14.74 -5.73 15.63
N ALA A 44 13.82 -4.79 15.89
CA ALA A 44 13.37 -4.47 17.24
C ALA A 44 12.44 -5.55 17.85
N GLY A 45 11.75 -6.34 17.01
CA GLY A 45 10.88 -7.43 17.43
C GLY A 45 9.56 -6.97 18.09
N GLY A 46 8.80 -7.95 18.60
CA GLY A 46 7.57 -7.72 19.38
C GLY A 46 6.56 -6.82 18.68
N GLN A 47 5.99 -5.86 19.43
CA GLN A 47 4.98 -4.94 18.91
C GLN A 47 5.53 -4.01 17.81
N ALA A 48 6.82 -3.68 17.84
CA ALA A 48 7.45 -2.86 16.80
C ALA A 48 7.46 -3.58 15.45
N ALA A 49 7.77 -4.89 15.46
CA ALA A 49 7.69 -5.74 14.27
C ALA A 49 6.26 -5.81 13.72
N THR A 50 5.26 -6.02 14.59
CA THR A 50 3.84 -6.01 14.17
C THR A 50 3.45 -4.69 13.52
N LYS A 51 3.83 -3.55 14.12
CA LYS A 51 3.53 -2.21 13.58
C LYS A 51 4.23 -1.94 12.25
N ALA A 52 5.49 -2.36 12.13
CA ALA A 52 6.26 -2.23 10.90
C ALA A 52 5.61 -2.98 9.73
N LEU A 53 5.08 -4.18 9.96
CA LEU A 53 4.43 -4.97 8.91
C LEU A 53 3.16 -4.29 8.34
N TYR A 54 2.52 -3.37 9.06
CA TYR A 54 1.43 -2.55 8.49
C TYR A 54 1.89 -1.59 7.39
N LEU A 55 3.20 -1.34 7.25
CA LEU A 55 3.75 -0.61 6.11
C LEU A 55 3.82 -1.44 4.84
N GLY A 56 3.69 -2.77 4.92
CA GLY A 56 3.76 -3.69 3.78
C GLY A 56 2.89 -3.26 2.58
N PRO A 57 1.58 -3.02 2.77
CA PRO A 57 0.71 -2.55 1.68
C PRO A 57 1.13 -1.20 1.08
N HIS A 58 1.68 -0.29 1.89
CA HIS A 58 2.17 1.00 1.40
C HIS A 58 3.44 0.85 0.57
N LEU A 59 4.35 -0.04 0.97
CA LEU A 59 5.52 -0.38 0.17
C LEU A 59 5.12 -1.03 -1.16
N VAL A 60 4.22 -2.01 -1.15
CA VAL A 60 3.73 -2.67 -2.37
C VAL A 60 3.12 -1.65 -3.32
N LYS A 61 2.25 -0.75 -2.83
CA LYS A 61 1.66 0.31 -3.65
C LYS A 61 2.70 1.26 -4.26
N ALA A 62 3.76 1.60 -3.52
CA ALA A 62 4.85 2.42 -4.05
C ALA A 62 5.59 1.66 -5.17
N LEU A 63 5.86 0.37 -4.98
CA LEU A 63 6.47 -0.49 -6.00
C LEU A 63 5.57 -0.64 -7.23
N GLU A 64 4.27 -0.84 -7.08
CA GLU A 64 3.32 -0.88 -8.21
C GLU A 64 3.35 0.41 -9.04
N ARG A 65 3.40 1.57 -8.36
CA ARG A 65 3.47 2.88 -9.02
C ARG A 65 4.79 3.11 -9.74
N LEU A 66 5.88 2.57 -9.20
CA LEU A 66 7.18 2.50 -9.87
C LEU A 66 7.23 1.38 -10.93
N GLY A 67 6.18 0.56 -11.09
CA GLY A 67 6.14 -0.65 -11.93
C GLY A 67 7.17 -1.72 -11.55
N CYS A 68 7.58 -1.74 -10.29
CA CYS A 68 8.52 -2.70 -9.71
C CYS A 68 7.85 -4.01 -9.24
N THR A 69 6.58 -4.23 -9.57
CA THR A 69 5.84 -5.46 -9.27
C THR A 69 5.63 -6.28 -10.54
N PRO A 70 5.60 -7.62 -10.46
CA PRO A 70 5.19 -8.45 -11.59
C PRO A 70 3.84 -7.98 -12.12
N VAL A 71 3.72 -7.84 -13.44
CA VAL A 71 2.39 -7.70 -14.05
C VAL A 71 1.68 -9.00 -13.76
N VAL A 72 0.66 -8.95 -12.89
CA VAL A 72 -0.31 -10.03 -12.83
C VAL A 72 -0.94 -10.03 -14.21
N VAL A 73 -0.54 -10.98 -15.06
CA VAL A 73 -1.28 -11.29 -16.28
C VAL A 73 -2.64 -11.74 -15.79
N LYS A 74 -3.57 -10.80 -15.67
CA LYS A 74 -4.97 -11.15 -15.53
C LYS A 74 -5.29 -11.88 -16.82
N GLU A 75 -5.43 -13.20 -16.74
CA GLU A 75 -6.23 -13.90 -17.72
C GLU A 75 -7.53 -13.12 -17.85
N GLU A 76 -7.80 -12.61 -19.06
CA GLU A 76 -8.99 -11.82 -19.38
C GLU A 76 -10.22 -12.70 -19.17
N GLY A 77 -10.70 -12.74 -17.93
CA GLY A 77 -11.66 -13.75 -17.49
C GLY A 77 -12.35 -13.42 -16.19
N GLN A 78 -12.56 -12.14 -15.86
CA GLN A 78 -13.60 -11.77 -14.89
C GLN A 78 -14.13 -10.37 -15.16
N LYS A 79 -15.21 -10.34 -15.95
CA LYS A 79 -16.13 -9.19 -16.03
C LYS A 79 -16.80 -8.99 -14.66
N SER A 80 -16.73 -7.75 -14.19
CA SER A 80 -17.72 -7.01 -13.40
C SER A 80 -18.46 -7.72 -12.25
N SER A 81 -18.22 -7.28 -11.02
CA SER A 81 -19.32 -6.96 -10.11
C SER A 81 -18.87 -5.94 -9.07
N GLY A 82 -19.34 -4.70 -9.25
CA GLY A 82 -19.14 -3.59 -8.34
C GLY A 82 -20.07 -2.46 -8.77
N ASN A 83 -21.36 -2.64 -8.52
CA ASN A 83 -22.43 -1.69 -8.81
C ASN A 83 -22.11 -0.27 -8.24
N PRO A 84 -21.97 0.79 -9.06
CA PRO A 84 -21.72 2.14 -8.56
C PRO A 84 -23.02 2.88 -8.19
N GLY A 85 -23.97 2.22 -7.51
CA GLY A 85 -25.32 2.78 -7.33
C GLY A 85 -26.14 2.22 -6.17
N GLY A 86 -25.52 1.68 -5.11
CA GLY A 86 -26.27 1.39 -3.87
C GLY A 86 -26.53 2.70 -3.10
N PRO A 87 -27.74 2.95 -2.56
CA PRO A 87 -27.97 4.13 -1.73
C PRO A 87 -27.01 4.08 -0.54
N VAL A 88 -26.18 5.11 -0.39
CA VAL A 88 -25.36 5.30 0.80
C VAL A 88 -26.32 5.55 1.95
N VAL A 89 -26.57 4.53 2.75
CA VAL A 89 -27.43 4.64 3.92
C VAL A 89 -26.65 5.45 4.95
N ASP A 90 -27.08 6.68 5.21
CA ASP A 90 -26.55 7.49 6.31
C ASP A 90 -27.09 6.93 7.63
N GLU A 91 -26.38 5.93 8.16
CA GLU A 91 -26.70 5.29 9.44
C GLU A 91 -26.77 6.31 10.60
N LEU A 92 -26.03 7.43 10.49
CA LEU A 92 -26.02 8.48 11.49
C LEU A 92 -27.35 9.26 11.51
N SER A 93 -27.94 9.51 10.35
CA SER A 93 -29.27 10.11 10.23
C SER A 93 -30.37 9.16 10.71
N ALA A 94 -30.25 7.85 10.45
CA ALA A 94 -31.18 6.85 10.96
C ALA A 94 -31.11 6.68 12.49
N LEU A 95 -29.94 6.85 13.09
CA LEU A 95 -29.78 6.81 14.54
C LEU A 95 -30.39 8.05 15.22
N ARG A 96 -30.20 9.24 14.62
CA ARG A 96 -30.71 10.51 15.15
C ARG A 96 -32.24 10.61 15.13
N SER A 97 -32.90 10.01 14.14
CA SER A 97 -34.37 9.97 14.09
C SER A 97 -34.96 9.07 15.18
N ARG A 98 -34.29 7.97 15.53
CA ARG A 98 -34.71 7.07 16.63
C ARG A 98 -34.62 7.73 18.00
N HIS A 99 -33.67 8.62 18.23
CA HIS A 99 -33.49 9.29 19.53
C HIS A 99 -34.35 10.56 19.71
N ARG A 100 -34.94 11.11 18.64
CA ARG A 100 -35.78 12.33 18.71
C ARG A 100 -37.26 12.07 19.02
N GLY A 101 -37.70 10.82 19.10
CA GLY A 101 -39.09 10.45 19.39
C GLY A 101 -39.36 10.04 20.84
N GLY A 102 -38.40 10.20 21.75
CA GLY A 102 -38.54 9.87 23.17
C GLY A 102 -38.53 11.11 24.04
N ALA A 103 -39.62 11.86 24.05
CA ALA A 103 -39.98 12.85 25.06
C ALA A 103 -41.50 12.90 25.19
#